data_AF-A0A846PHA2-F1
#
_entry.id   AF-A0A846PHA2-F1
#
_cell.length_a   1.000
_cell.length_b   1.000
_cell.length_c   1.000
_cell.angle_alpha   90.00
_cell.angle_beta   90.00
_cell.angle_gamma   90.00
#
_symmetry.space_group_name_H-M   'P 1'
#
loop_
_entity.id
_entity.type
_entity.pdbx_description
1 polymer ?
#
loop_
_entity_poly.entity_id
_entity_poly.type
_entity_poly.pdbx_seq_one_letter_code
_entity_poly.pdbx_strand_id
1 'polypeptide(L)'
;MDKRLEILKVMNSITNNMDFKEFTLNIGLSQEQALRYMQELAETGFLKKVGKGYAMAQKGKVALRMLKTVPEGSEFHFYTGINQYTGFSAKSIEDFNKIIRNVDTAALEFHVFRGDFENWIETVFKDSELAEKLKNIRESGMKGEALRKEVLEVTEPRYQTFKKHFMPSHTTS
;
A
#
# COMPACT_ATOMS: atom_id res chain seq x y z
N MET A 1 6.65 13.55 -10.85
CA MET A 1 5.68 12.62 -10.23
C MET A 1 4.92 11.94 -11.37
N ASP A 2 4.70 10.63 -11.29
CA ASP A 2 3.94 9.91 -12.32
C ASP A 2 2.50 10.46 -12.43
N LYS A 3 2.06 10.74 -13.66
CA LYS A 3 0.75 11.38 -13.93
C LYS A 3 -0.44 10.51 -13.55
N ARG A 4 -0.30 9.18 -13.58
CA ARG A 4 -1.36 8.26 -13.13
C ARG A 4 -1.51 8.33 -11.62
N LEU A 5 -0.41 8.47 -10.87
CA LEU A 5 -0.46 8.67 -9.42
C LEU A 5 -1.13 10.00 -9.04
N GLU A 6 -0.86 11.07 -9.81
CA GLU A 6 -1.51 12.37 -9.62
C GLU A 6 -3.03 12.29 -9.85
N ILE A 7 -3.46 11.62 -10.92
CA ILE A 7 -4.88 11.32 -11.19
C ILE A 7 -5.52 10.62 -10.00
N LEU A 8 -4.90 9.55 -9.46
CA LEU A 8 -5.47 8.83 -8.32
C LEU A 8 -5.59 9.73 -7.08
N LYS A 9 -4.60 10.59 -6.81
CA LYS A 9 -4.64 11.52 -5.67
C LYS A 9 -5.82 12.49 -5.78
N VAL A 10 -5.98 13.12 -6.94
CA VAL A 10 -7.08 14.06 -7.18
C VAL A 10 -8.42 13.34 -7.12
N MET A 11 -8.56 12.18 -7.76
CA MET A 11 -9.79 11.37 -7.67
C MET A 11 -10.13 10.96 -6.24
N ASN A 12 -9.15 10.69 -5.39
CA ASN A 12 -9.38 10.31 -4.00
C ASN A 12 -9.72 11.50 -3.09
N SER A 13 -9.36 12.74 -3.45
CA SER A 13 -9.75 13.95 -2.72
C SER A 13 -11.15 14.48 -3.10
N ILE A 14 -11.69 14.03 -4.22
CA ILE A 14 -12.99 14.46 -4.72
C ILE A 14 -14.10 13.76 -3.93
N THR A 15 -14.95 14.55 -3.28
CA THR A 15 -16.09 14.07 -2.47
C THR A 15 -17.42 14.06 -3.23
N ASN A 16 -17.53 14.84 -4.31
CA ASN A 16 -18.72 15.01 -5.14
C ASN A 16 -18.39 14.76 -6.62
N ASN A 17 -19.37 14.56 -7.50
CA ASN A 17 -19.11 14.43 -8.93
C ASN A 17 -18.46 15.73 -9.48
N MET A 18 -17.24 15.63 -10.00
CA MET A 18 -16.51 16.72 -10.64
C MET A 18 -16.68 16.65 -12.17
N ASP A 19 -16.82 17.81 -12.82
CA ASP A 19 -16.82 17.89 -14.28
C ASP A 19 -15.46 17.48 -14.86
N PHE A 20 -15.45 16.77 -15.99
CA PHE A 20 -14.21 16.24 -16.55
C PHE A 20 -13.26 17.35 -17.03
N LYS A 21 -13.78 18.48 -17.52
CA LYS A 21 -12.96 19.60 -17.95
C LYS A 21 -12.27 20.23 -16.74
N GLU A 22 -13.02 20.46 -15.65
CA GLU A 22 -12.47 20.93 -14.38
C GLU A 22 -11.40 19.97 -13.83
N PHE A 23 -11.67 18.67 -13.86
CA PHE A 23 -10.71 17.64 -13.46
C PHE A 23 -9.40 17.73 -14.25
N THR A 24 -9.48 17.84 -15.57
CA THR A 24 -8.28 17.92 -16.44
C THR A 24 -7.45 19.19 -16.21
N LEU A 25 -8.11 20.31 -15.87
CA LEU A 25 -7.43 21.55 -15.50
C LEU A 25 -6.64 21.40 -14.20
N ASN A 26 -7.22 20.74 -13.20
CA ASN A 26 -6.58 20.54 -11.88
C ASN A 26 -5.30 19.68 -11.94
N ILE A 27 -5.20 18.76 -12.90
CA ILE A 27 -4.02 17.88 -13.10
C ILE A 27 -3.07 18.37 -14.20
N GLY A 28 -3.42 19.47 -14.86
CA GLY A 28 -2.66 20.06 -15.97
C GLY A 28 -2.50 19.11 -17.16
N LEU A 29 -3.55 18.37 -17.53
CA LEU A 29 -3.55 17.47 -18.69
C LEU A 29 -4.60 17.89 -19.73
N SER A 30 -4.38 17.53 -21.00
CA SER A 30 -5.47 17.58 -21.98
C SER A 30 -6.50 16.49 -21.70
N GLN A 31 -7.72 16.66 -22.22
CA GLN A 31 -8.78 15.65 -22.09
C GLN A 31 -8.36 14.30 -22.68
N GLU A 32 -7.68 14.30 -23.82
CA GLU A 32 -7.18 13.08 -24.47
C GLU A 32 -6.11 12.37 -23.62
N GLN A 33 -5.17 13.13 -23.06
CA GLN A 33 -4.13 12.58 -22.18
C GLN A 33 -4.73 11.99 -20.89
N ALA A 34 -5.64 12.74 -20.26
CA ALA A 34 -6.33 12.28 -19.06
C ALA A 34 -7.13 11.00 -19.33
N LEU A 35 -7.87 10.95 -20.45
CA LEU A 35 -8.64 9.76 -20.83
C LEU A 35 -7.74 8.54 -21.02
N ARG A 36 -6.60 8.68 -21.71
CA ARG A 36 -5.64 7.59 -21.90
C ARG A 36 -5.11 7.05 -20.57
N TYR A 37 -4.66 7.93 -19.66
CA TYR A 37 -4.19 7.48 -18.35
C TYR A 37 -5.30 6.83 -17.52
N MET A 38 -6.53 7.35 -17.60
CA MET A 38 -7.68 6.74 -16.91
C MET A 38 -8.02 5.35 -17.46
N GLN A 39 -7.88 5.14 -18.77
CA GLN A 39 -8.03 3.82 -19.40
C GLN A 39 -6.96 2.85 -18.92
N GLU A 40 -5.68 3.23 -18.95
CA GLU A 40 -4.57 2.41 -18.43
C GLU A 40 -4.77 2.05 -16.94
N LEU A 41 -5.21 3.01 -16.13
CA LEU A 41 -5.53 2.80 -14.72
C LEU A 41 -6.73 1.87 -14.53
N ALA A 42 -7.71 1.88 -15.43
CA ALA A 42 -8.85 0.98 -15.40
C ALA A 42 -8.46 -0.44 -15.80
N GLU A 43 -7.65 -0.61 -16.85
CA GLU A 43 -7.11 -1.91 -17.30
C GLU A 43 -6.30 -2.61 -16.20
N THR A 44 -5.61 -1.82 -15.37
CA THR A 44 -4.79 -2.32 -14.26
C THR A 44 -5.58 -2.47 -12.95
N GLY A 45 -6.87 -2.11 -12.95
CA GLY A 45 -7.80 -2.25 -11.84
C GLY A 45 -7.68 -1.19 -10.75
N PHE A 46 -6.92 -0.11 -10.98
CA PHE A 46 -6.82 1.01 -10.04
C PHE A 46 -8.02 1.96 -10.14
N LEU A 47 -8.63 2.04 -11.32
CA LEU A 47 -9.95 2.64 -11.55
C LEU A 47 -10.94 1.57 -12.01
N LYS A 48 -12.23 1.90 -11.93
CA LYS A 48 -13.31 1.10 -12.52
C LYS A 48 -14.18 1.98 -13.40
N LYS A 49 -14.61 1.47 -14.54
CA LYS A 49 -15.55 2.17 -15.42
C LYS A 49 -16.93 2.21 -14.77
N VAL A 50 -17.57 3.39 -14.74
CA VAL A 50 -18.92 3.59 -14.19
C VAL A 50 -19.68 4.51 -15.13
N GLY A 51 -20.70 3.96 -15.80
CA GLY A 51 -21.43 4.67 -16.85
C GLY A 51 -20.47 5.15 -17.96
N LYS A 52 -20.43 6.48 -18.17
CA LYS A 52 -19.54 7.12 -19.16
C LYS A 52 -18.19 7.54 -18.59
N GLY A 53 -17.95 7.40 -17.29
CA GLY A 53 -16.74 7.86 -16.61
C GLY A 53 -16.03 6.75 -15.83
N TYR A 54 -15.22 7.18 -14.86
CA TYR A 54 -14.42 6.31 -14.01
C TYR A 54 -14.64 6.64 -12.54
N ALA A 55 -14.58 5.63 -11.70
CA ALA A 55 -14.58 5.76 -10.25
C ALA A 55 -13.35 5.09 -9.65
N MET A 56 -12.99 5.55 -8.45
CA MET A 56 -11.87 5.00 -7.70
C MET A 56 -12.14 3.55 -7.29
N ALA A 57 -11.24 2.62 -7.67
CA ALA A 57 -11.32 1.23 -7.23
C ALA A 57 -10.59 1.03 -5.88
N GLN A 58 -10.91 -0.05 -5.16
CA GLN A 58 -10.27 -0.33 -3.87
C GLN A 58 -8.76 -0.50 -4.01
N LYS A 59 -8.30 -1.23 -5.04
CA LYS A 59 -6.87 -1.44 -5.35
C LYS A 59 -6.10 -0.12 -5.48
N GLY A 60 -6.69 0.89 -6.12
CA GLY A 60 -6.02 2.18 -6.25
C GLY A 60 -6.00 2.98 -4.93
N LYS A 61 -7.04 2.85 -4.09
CA LYS A 61 -7.00 3.44 -2.74
C LYS A 61 -5.91 2.79 -1.88
N VAL A 62 -5.76 1.47 -1.98
CA VAL A 62 -4.67 0.71 -1.34
C VAL A 62 -3.31 1.20 -1.84
N ALA A 63 -3.13 1.32 -3.15
CA ALA A 63 -1.87 1.79 -3.75
C ALA A 63 -1.47 3.18 -3.21
N LEU A 64 -2.44 4.12 -3.13
CA LEU A 64 -2.19 5.45 -2.57
C LEU A 64 -1.73 5.41 -1.10
N ARG A 65 -2.26 4.48 -0.31
CA ARG A 65 -1.87 4.32 1.10
C ARG A 65 -0.51 3.65 1.25
N MET A 66 -0.21 2.64 0.44
CA MET A 66 1.08 1.94 0.48
C MET A 66 2.26 2.79 0.00
N LEU A 67 2.03 3.74 -0.92
CA LEU A 67 3.07 4.59 -1.48
C LEU A 67 3.35 5.87 -0.67
N LYS A 68 2.74 6.03 0.50
CA LYS A 68 2.93 7.18 1.39
C LYS A 68 3.23 6.76 2.82
N THR A 69 3.65 7.71 3.62
CA THR A 69 3.70 7.52 5.07
C THR A 69 2.28 7.41 5.64
N VAL A 70 2.14 6.57 6.66
CA VAL A 70 0.89 6.42 7.41
C VAL A 70 0.55 7.73 8.15
N PRO A 71 -0.73 7.96 8.50
CA PRO A 71 -1.09 9.06 9.38
C PRO A 71 -0.38 8.98 10.72
N GLU A 72 -0.18 10.11 11.38
CA GLU A 72 0.35 10.17 12.74
C GLU A 72 -0.50 9.32 13.70
N GLY A 73 0.16 8.55 14.55
CA GLY A 73 -0.48 7.61 15.48
C GLY A 73 -0.91 6.28 14.84
N SER A 74 -0.66 6.10 13.54
CA SER A 74 -0.92 4.84 12.81
C SER A 74 0.36 4.07 12.49
N GLU A 75 1.50 4.48 13.05
CA GLU A 75 2.77 3.76 12.94
C GLU A 75 2.69 2.34 13.50
N PHE A 76 3.46 1.43 12.92
CA PHE A 76 3.64 0.12 13.52
C PHE A 76 4.86 0.14 14.44
N HIS A 77 4.65 -0.07 15.73
CA HIS A 77 5.71 -0.13 16.73
C HIS A 77 6.10 -1.59 17.00
N PHE A 78 7.39 -1.92 16.91
CA PHE A 78 7.89 -3.27 17.11
C PHE A 78 8.22 -3.54 18.58
N TYR A 79 7.79 -4.68 19.11
CA TYR A 79 7.99 -5.13 20.48
C TYR A 79 8.39 -6.61 20.51
N THR A 80 9.24 -6.99 21.46
CA THR A 80 9.53 -8.41 21.77
C THR A 80 8.61 -8.99 22.84
N GLY A 81 7.77 -8.16 23.45
CA GLY A 81 6.96 -8.50 24.61
C GLY A 81 6.16 -7.30 25.11
N ILE A 82 5.31 -7.52 26.11
CA ILE A 82 4.54 -6.44 26.76
C ILE A 82 5.52 -5.41 27.35
N ASN A 83 5.38 -4.14 26.94
CA ASN A 83 6.25 -3.04 27.33
C ASN A 83 7.73 -3.19 26.94
N GLN A 84 8.05 -4.07 25.98
CA GLN A 84 9.42 -4.27 25.48
C GLN A 84 9.58 -3.71 24.07
N TYR A 85 9.51 -2.39 23.95
CA TYR A 85 9.66 -1.70 22.66
C TYR A 85 11.09 -1.88 22.13
N THR A 86 11.25 -2.25 20.86
CA THR A 86 12.58 -2.50 20.27
C THR A 86 13.29 -1.22 19.85
N GLY A 87 12.63 -0.06 19.94
CA GLY A 87 13.16 1.20 19.37
C GLY A 87 12.79 1.43 17.90
N PHE A 88 12.18 0.45 17.23
CA PHE A 88 11.85 0.53 15.80
C PHE A 88 10.36 0.77 15.55
N SER A 89 10.06 1.71 14.66
CA SER A 89 8.71 2.00 14.20
C SER A 89 8.65 2.13 12.69
N ALA A 90 7.68 1.47 12.06
CA ALA A 90 7.41 1.64 10.64
C ALA A 90 6.40 2.75 10.40
N LYS A 91 6.80 3.75 9.61
CA LYS A 91 5.92 4.83 9.15
C LYS A 91 5.37 4.60 7.76
N SER A 92 5.74 3.49 7.12
CA SER A 92 5.29 3.08 5.80
C SER A 92 5.47 1.57 5.64
N ILE A 93 4.84 0.99 4.61
CA ILE A 93 5.08 -0.43 4.28
C ILE A 93 6.53 -0.68 3.83
N GLU A 94 7.20 0.34 3.27
CA GLU A 94 8.61 0.24 2.92
C GLU A 94 9.50 0.17 4.18
N ASP A 95 9.21 0.99 5.19
CA ASP A 95 9.91 0.94 6.49
C ASP A 95 9.64 -0.38 7.20
N PHE A 96 8.40 -0.86 7.16
CA PHE A 96 8.01 -2.15 7.72
C PHE A 96 8.87 -3.28 7.14
N ASN A 97 8.99 -3.36 5.81
CA ASN A 97 9.84 -4.35 5.15
C ASN A 97 11.32 -4.18 5.53
N LYS A 98 11.84 -2.94 5.57
CA LYS A 98 13.24 -2.68 5.96
C LYS A 98 13.54 -3.10 7.40
N ILE A 99 12.62 -2.83 8.33
CA ILE A 99 12.76 -3.21 9.74
C ILE A 99 12.67 -4.73 9.88
N ILE A 100 11.70 -5.38 9.21
CA ILE A 100 11.55 -6.84 9.24
C ILE A 100 12.77 -7.56 8.70
N ARG A 101 13.60 -6.98 7.82
CA ARG A 101 14.85 -7.64 7.42
C ARG A 101 15.85 -7.82 8.56
N ASN A 102 15.80 -6.97 9.60
CA ASN A 102 16.89 -6.83 10.57
C ASN A 102 16.47 -6.98 12.04
N VAL A 103 15.18 -6.79 12.36
CA VAL A 103 14.70 -6.85 13.76
C VAL A 103 14.84 -8.27 14.32
N ASP A 104 15.00 -8.42 15.64
CA ASP A 104 15.03 -9.74 16.28
C ASP A 104 13.77 -10.55 15.93
N THR A 105 13.95 -11.84 15.61
CA THR A 105 12.85 -12.76 15.33
C THR A 105 11.83 -12.84 16.47
N ALA A 106 12.24 -12.61 17.72
CA ALA A 106 11.34 -12.55 18.87
C ALA A 106 10.26 -11.46 18.70
N ALA A 107 10.59 -10.33 18.06
CA ALA A 107 9.60 -9.29 17.78
C ALA A 107 8.61 -9.71 16.69
N LEU A 108 9.10 -10.43 15.66
CA LEU A 108 8.23 -10.96 14.60
C LEU A 108 7.24 -11.98 15.17
N GLU A 109 7.74 -12.94 15.94
CA GLU A 109 6.92 -13.97 16.57
C GLU A 109 5.88 -13.36 17.52
N PHE A 110 6.29 -12.37 18.32
CA PHE A 110 5.40 -11.66 19.23
C PHE A 110 4.21 -11.04 18.49
N HIS A 111 4.47 -10.30 17.41
CA HIS A 111 3.42 -9.60 16.68
C HIS A 111 2.57 -10.51 15.80
N VAL A 112 3.19 -11.48 15.12
CA VAL A 112 2.47 -12.44 14.28
C VAL A 112 1.53 -13.26 15.14
N PHE A 113 1.98 -13.80 16.27
CA PHE A 113 1.13 -14.56 17.19
C PHE A 113 -0.12 -13.79 17.63
N ARG A 114 0.02 -12.49 17.90
CA ARG A 114 -1.08 -11.60 18.32
C ARG A 114 -1.98 -11.14 17.16
N GLY A 115 -1.56 -11.38 15.93
CA GLY A 115 -2.23 -10.89 14.73
C GLY A 115 -2.05 -9.40 14.47
N ASP A 116 -1.02 -8.79 15.05
CA ASP A 116 -0.81 -7.34 14.96
C ASP A 116 -0.50 -6.92 13.51
N PHE A 117 0.18 -7.78 12.73
CA PHE A 117 0.55 -7.49 11.34
C PHE A 117 -0.67 -7.40 10.42
N GLU A 118 -1.53 -8.42 10.38
CA GLU A 118 -2.73 -8.39 9.54
C GLU A 118 -3.69 -7.29 9.97
N ASN A 119 -3.80 -7.03 11.28
CA ASN A 119 -4.64 -5.96 11.81
C ASN A 119 -4.14 -4.59 11.35
N TRP A 120 -2.83 -4.34 11.38
CA TRP A 120 -2.28 -3.09 10.88
C TRP A 120 -2.49 -2.92 9.37
N ILE A 121 -2.27 -3.98 8.58
CA ILE A 121 -2.51 -3.95 7.14
C ILE A 121 -3.98 -3.66 6.79
N GLU A 122 -4.92 -4.34 7.45
CA GLU A 122 -6.35 -4.15 7.23
C GLU A 122 -6.81 -2.76 7.69
N THR A 123 -6.33 -2.29 8.85
CA THR A 123 -6.79 -1.02 9.42
C THR A 123 -6.21 0.19 8.71
N VAL A 124 -4.90 0.20 8.46
CA VAL A 124 -4.16 1.36 7.94
C VAL A 124 -4.15 1.39 6.42
N PHE A 125 -3.91 0.26 5.76
CA PHE A 125 -3.80 0.21 4.30
C PHE A 125 -5.10 -0.22 3.60
N LYS A 126 -6.04 -0.84 4.34
CA LYS A 126 -7.31 -1.38 3.81
C LYS A 126 -7.07 -2.42 2.71
N ASP A 127 -6.00 -3.20 2.87
CA ASP A 127 -5.57 -4.24 1.94
C ASP A 127 -5.90 -5.63 2.48
N SER A 128 -7.17 -6.01 2.35
CA SER A 128 -7.68 -7.29 2.89
C SER A 128 -7.04 -8.52 2.24
N GLU A 129 -6.56 -8.40 0.99
CA GLU A 129 -5.82 -9.49 0.34
C GLU A 129 -4.48 -9.75 1.04
N LEU A 130 -3.75 -8.69 1.40
CA LEU A 130 -2.47 -8.85 2.11
C LEU A 130 -2.70 -9.22 3.59
N ALA A 131 -3.73 -8.66 4.23
CA ALA A 131 -4.10 -9.02 5.59
C ALA A 131 -4.42 -10.52 5.72
N GLU A 132 -5.20 -11.08 4.79
CA GLU A 132 -5.52 -12.52 4.82
C GLU A 132 -4.27 -13.38 4.62
N LYS A 133 -3.32 -12.97 3.76
CA LYS A 133 -2.04 -13.67 3.62
C LYS A 133 -1.25 -13.69 4.93
N LEU A 134 -1.16 -12.56 5.63
CA LEU A 134 -0.47 -12.47 6.93
C LEU A 134 -1.17 -13.31 8.01
N LYS A 135 -2.49 -13.33 8.01
CA LYS A 135 -3.29 -14.20 8.89
C LYS A 135 -2.98 -15.68 8.64
N ASN A 136 -2.88 -16.11 7.37
CA ASN A 136 -2.50 -17.49 7.04
C ASN A 136 -1.08 -17.82 7.53
N ILE A 137 -0.15 -16.86 7.45
CA ILE A 137 1.21 -17.02 8.00
C ILE A 137 1.15 -17.22 9.51
N ARG A 138 0.36 -16.42 10.23
CA ARG A 138 0.14 -16.62 11.66
C ARG A 138 -0.39 -18.02 11.95
N GLU A 139 -1.42 -18.45 11.24
CA GLU A 139 -2.08 -19.74 11.46
C GLU A 139 -1.18 -20.94 11.12
N SER A 140 -0.16 -20.75 10.28
CA SER A 140 0.84 -21.78 9.99
C SER A 140 1.79 -22.09 11.18
N GLY A 141 1.88 -21.19 12.17
CA GLY A 141 2.74 -21.35 13.34
C GLY A 141 4.26 -21.26 13.06
N MET A 142 4.67 -20.69 11.92
CA MET A 142 6.07 -20.45 11.58
C MET A 142 6.78 -19.57 12.62
N LYS A 143 8.10 -19.77 12.75
CA LYS A 143 8.96 -19.09 13.72
C LYS A 143 10.32 -18.72 13.14
N GLY A 144 11.07 -17.90 13.86
CA GLY A 144 12.44 -17.53 13.52
C GLY A 144 12.58 -16.93 12.12
N GLU A 145 13.68 -17.28 11.45
CA GLU A 145 13.98 -16.78 10.10
C GLU A 145 13.04 -17.32 9.03
N ALA A 146 12.40 -18.47 9.23
CA ALA A 146 11.38 -18.97 8.32
C ALA A 146 10.15 -18.04 8.32
N LEU A 147 9.71 -17.60 9.50
CA LEU A 147 8.65 -16.60 9.62
C LEU A 147 9.05 -15.27 8.96
N ARG A 148 10.27 -14.78 9.19
CA ARG A 148 10.76 -13.55 8.57
C ARG A 148 10.67 -13.63 7.05
N LYS A 149 11.17 -14.72 6.48
CA LYS A 149 11.15 -14.95 5.04
C LYS A 149 9.72 -14.91 4.50
N GLU A 150 8.81 -15.66 5.10
CA GLU A 150 7.43 -15.77 4.63
C GLU A 150 6.70 -14.41 4.68
N VAL A 151 6.88 -13.65 5.76
CA VAL A 151 6.31 -12.29 5.88
C VAL A 151 6.83 -11.39 4.75
N LEU A 152 8.14 -11.38 4.50
CA LEU A 152 8.72 -10.57 3.41
C LEU A 152 8.28 -11.04 2.01
N GLU A 153 8.09 -12.35 1.81
CA GLU A 153 7.61 -12.92 0.55
C GLU A 153 6.19 -12.44 0.18
N VAL A 154 5.35 -12.10 1.17
CA VAL A 154 4.01 -11.56 0.88
C VAL A 154 3.97 -10.03 0.87
N THR A 155 4.75 -9.35 1.70
CA THR A 155 4.68 -7.87 1.83
C THR A 155 5.52 -7.13 0.80
N GLU A 156 6.71 -7.62 0.46
CA GLU A 156 7.59 -6.93 -0.50
C GLU A 156 7.01 -6.90 -1.90
N PRO A 157 6.55 -8.03 -2.49
CA PRO A 157 6.00 -7.99 -3.85
C PRO A 157 4.77 -7.11 -3.94
N ARG A 158 3.96 -7.04 -2.86
CA ARG A 158 2.79 -6.16 -2.82
C ARG A 158 3.18 -4.69 -2.93
N TYR A 159 4.16 -4.25 -2.13
CA TYR A 159 4.69 -2.89 -2.23
C TYR A 159 5.36 -2.62 -3.58
N GLN A 160 6.22 -3.54 -4.05
CA GLN A 160 6.95 -3.37 -5.30
C GLN A 160 6.03 -3.31 -6.53
N THR A 161 4.90 -4.03 -6.50
CA THR A 161 3.88 -3.95 -7.55
C THR A 161 3.37 -2.51 -7.72
N PHE A 162 3.05 -1.83 -6.62
CA PHE A 162 2.62 -0.43 -6.68
C PHE A 162 3.78 0.51 -6.99
N LYS A 163 4.95 0.30 -6.38
CA LYS A 163 6.13 1.14 -6.61
C LYS A 163 6.55 1.11 -8.09
N LYS A 164 6.69 -0.06 -8.70
CA LYS A 164 7.04 -0.20 -10.12
C LYS A 164 6.00 0.45 -11.03
N HIS A 165 4.72 0.35 -10.68
CA HIS A 165 3.66 0.93 -11.48
C HIS A 165 3.70 2.46 -11.47
N PHE A 166 3.87 3.09 -10.30
CA PHE A 166 3.71 4.55 -10.13
C PHE A 166 5.02 5.32 -9.94
N MET A 167 6.13 4.63 -9.75
CA MET A 167 7.46 5.19 -9.55
C MET A 167 8.47 4.31 -10.29
N PRO A 168 8.30 4.11 -11.61
CA PRO A 168 9.27 3.34 -12.39
C PRO A 168 10.63 4.04 -12.26
N SER A 169 11.65 3.31 -11.82
CA SER A 169 13.03 3.78 -11.90
C SER A 169 13.28 4.22 -13.34
N HIS A 170 13.77 5.45 -13.52
CA HIS A 170 14.40 5.82 -14.78
C HIS A 170 15.67 4.98 -14.88
N THR A 171 15.58 3.75 -15.39
CA THR A 171 16.71 3.13 -16.05
C THR A 171 16.92 3.91 -17.34
N THR A 172 17.65 5.01 -17.23
CA THR A 172 18.46 5.51 -18.33
C THR A 172 19.53 4.46 -18.59
N SER A 173 19.40 3.77 -19.71
CA SER A 173 20.52 3.23 -20.47
C SER A 173 20.27 3.58 -21.92
#